data_AF-A8TWF4-F1
#
_entry.id   AF-A8TWF4-F1
#
_cell.length_a   1.000
_cell.length_b   1.000
_cell.length_c   1.000
_cell.angle_alpha   90.00
_cell.angle_beta   90.00
_cell.angle_gamma   90.00
#
_symmetry.space_group_name_H-M   'P 1'
#
loop_
_entity.id
_entity.type
_entity.pdbx_description
1 polymer ?
#
loop_
_entity_poly.entity_id
_entity_poly.type
_entity_poly.pdbx_seq_one_letter_code
_entity_poly.pdbx_strand_id
1 'polypeptide(L)' 'MNAPDRLRALLTEPGLVVMPAVWDGLSAKLAAEAGFKTAFLSGSCVAASG' A
#
# COMPACT_ATOMS: atom_id res chain seq x y z
N MET A 1 -5.83 -0.83 17.33
CA MET A 1 -6.07 -0.18 16.03
C MET A 1 -5.87 -1.20 14.91
N ASN A 2 -6.95 -1.60 14.23
CA ASN A 2 -6.88 -2.55 13.12
C ASN A 2 -6.38 -1.86 11.82
N ALA A 3 -6.18 -2.61 10.74
CA ALA A 3 -5.69 -2.03 9.48
C ALA A 3 -6.64 -0.97 8.88
N PRO A 4 -7.97 -1.19 8.80
CA PRO A 4 -8.92 -0.14 8.41
C PRO A 4 -8.85 1.14 9.25
N ASP A 5 -8.69 1.03 10.57
CA ASP A 5 -8.60 2.18 11.47
C ASP A 5 -7.34 3.01 11.20
N ARG A 6 -6.19 2.35 10.93
CA ARG A 6 -4.95 3.02 10.55
C ARG A 6 -5.10 3.79 9.24
N LEU A 7 -5.74 3.17 8.24
CA LEU A 7 -6.00 3.85 6.97
C LEU A 7 -6.91 5.07 7.16
N ARG A 8 -7.98 4.95 7.96
CA ARG A 8 -8.85 6.09 8.27
C ARG A 8 -8.09 7.22 8.96
N ALA A 9 -7.20 6.91 9.90
CA ALA A 9 -6.36 7.91 10.55
C ALA A 9 -5.47 8.65 9.53
N LEU A 10 -4.86 7.92 8.58
CA LEU A 10 -4.04 8.53 7.53
C LEU A 10 -4.86 9.41 6.57
N LEU A 11 -6.09 9.02 6.25
CA LEU A 11 -6.99 9.81 5.39
C LEU A 11 -7.51 11.08 6.06
N THR A 12 -7.45 11.17 7.39
CA THR A 12 -7.79 12.39 8.12
C THR A 12 -6.64 13.39 8.21
N GLU A 13 -5.40 12.98 7.91
CA GLU A 13 -4.25 13.89 7.85
C GLU A 13 -4.34 14.77 6.59
N PRO A 14 -4.05 16.08 6.69
CA PRO A 14 -3.96 16.94 5.51
C PRO A 14 -2.77 16.53 4.64
N GLY A 15 -2.98 16.36 3.33
CA GLY A 15 -1.91 16.06 2.37
C GLY A 15 -2.24 14.90 1.44
N LEU A 16 -1.25 14.49 0.64
CA LEU A 16 -1.37 13.35 -0.26
C LEU A 16 -0.79 12.09 0.39
N VAL A 17 -1.60 11.04 0.43
CA VAL A 17 -1.14 9.71 0.85
C VAL A 17 -0.62 8.97 -0.38
N VAL A 18 0.70 8.76 -0.44
CA VAL A 18 1.33 7.99 -1.52
C VAL A 18 1.10 6.50 -1.29
N MET A 19 0.56 5.83 -2.30
CA MET A 19 0.19 4.41 -2.24
C MET A 19 0.73 3.66 -3.47
N PRO A 20 1.94 3.06 -3.39
CA PRO A 20 2.50 2.28 -4.48
C PRO A 20 1.68 1.03 -4.80
N ALA A 21 1.73 0.62 -6.07
CA ALA A 21 1.17 -0.63 -6.55
C ALA A 21 2.07 -1.80 -6.15
N VAL A 22 1.49 -2.83 -5.55
CA VAL A 22 2.16 -4.10 -5.21
C VAL A 22 1.35 -5.27 -5.79
N TRP A 23 2.00 -6.41 -6.03
CA TRP A 23 1.36 -7.59 -6.64
C TRP A 23 1.73 -8.92 -5.98
N ASP A 24 2.71 -8.91 -5.07
CA ASP A 24 3.14 -10.08 -4.31
C ASP A 24 3.67 -9.67 -2.91
N GLY A 25 4.08 -10.65 -2.10
CA GLY A 25 4.62 -10.39 -0.77
C GLY A 25 5.98 -9.66 -0.79
N LEU A 26 6.79 -9.84 -1.82
CA LEU A 26 8.10 -9.21 -1.95
C LEU A 26 7.96 -7.71 -2.24
N SER A 27 7.15 -7.34 -3.23
CA SER A 27 6.83 -5.94 -3.56
C SER A 27 6.17 -5.22 -2.38
N ALA A 28 5.30 -5.90 -1.62
CA ALA A 28 4.73 -5.35 -0.39
C ALA A 28 5.79 -5.08 0.69
N LYS A 29 6.74 -6.00 0.89
CA LYS A 29 7.84 -5.82 1.84
C LYS A 29 8.76 -4.66 1.44
N LEU A 30 9.12 -4.57 0.16
CA LEU A 30 9.96 -3.48 -0.36
C LEU A 30 9.27 -2.12 -0.21
N ALA A 31 7.96 -2.02 -0.44
CA ALA A 31 7.21 -0.79 -0.21
C ALA A 31 7.25 -0.36 1.27
N ALA A 32 7.14 -1.31 2.20
CA ALA A 32 7.26 -1.03 3.63
C ALA A 32 8.69 -0.59 4.02
N GLU A 33 9.73 -1.26 3.50
CA GLU A 33 11.14 -0.90 3.74
C GLU A 33 11.50 0.47 3.14
N ALA A 34 10.86 0.87 2.04
CA ALA A 34 10.98 2.20 1.45
C ALA A 34 10.25 3.30 2.25
N GLY A 35 9.53 2.94 3.33
CA GLY A 35 8.88 3.89 4.23
C GLY A 35 7.48 4.32 3.81
N PHE A 36 6.85 3.67 2.83
CA PHE A 36 5.46 3.97 2.48
C PHE A 36 4.51 3.50 3.58
N LYS A 37 3.60 4.39 3.99
CA LYS A 37 2.59 4.11 5.03
C LYS A 37 1.43 3.25 4.51
N THR A 38 1.20 3.25 3.21
CA THR A 38 0.14 2.49 2.54
C THR A 38 0.70 1.85 1.26
N ALA A 39 0.03 0.80 0.79
CA ALA A 39 0.24 0.20 -0.52
C ALA A 39 -1.10 -0.34 -1.01
N PHE A 40 -1.27 -0.51 -2.33
CA PHE A 40 -2.47 -1.13 -2.88
C PHE A 40 -2.10 -2.33 -3.75
N LEU A 41 -2.94 -3.37 -3.68
CA LEU A 41 -2.80 -4.54 -4.51
C LEU A 41 -3.31 -4.23 -5.92
N SER A 42 -2.43 -4.26 -6.91
CA SER A 42 -2.77 -3.99 -8.32
C SER A 42 -3.18 -5.27 -9.04
N GLY A 43 -4.48 -5.37 -9.38
CA GLY A 43 -5.01 -6.53 -10.10
C GLY A 43 -4.39 -6.73 -11.50
N SER A 44 -4.03 -5.64 -12.20
CA SER A 44 -3.35 -5.74 -13.50
C SER A 44 -1.91 -6.25 -13.37
N CYS A 45 -1.18 -5.83 -12.33
CA CYS A 45 0.16 -6.33 -12.06
C CYS A 45 0.14 -7.81 -11.65
N VAL A 46 -0.83 -8.21 -10.81
CA VAL A 46 -1.03 -9.61 -10.41
C VAL A 46 -1.33 -10.49 -11.63
N ALA A 47 -2.18 -10.03 -12.56
CA ALA A 47 -2.52 -10.77 -13.76
C ALA A 47 -1.33 -10.90 -14.74
N ALA A 48 -0.48 -9.87 -14.80
CA ALA A 48 0.69 -9.84 -15.69
C ALA A 48 1.92 -10.56 -15.12
N SER A 49 1.97 -10.84 -13.82
CA SER A 49 3.12 -11.50 -13.17
C SER A 49 3.11 -13.03 -13.23
N GLY A 50 2.10 -13.61 -13.87
CA GLY A 50 1.92 -15.06 -14.03
C GLY A 50 2.69 -15.66 -15.20
#